data_AF-A0A8K0CVB3-F1
#
_entry.id   AF-A0A8K0CVB3-F1
#
_cell.length_a   1.000
_cell.length_b   1.000
_cell.length_c   1.000
_cell.angle_alpha   90.00
_cell.angle_beta   90.00
_cell.angle_gamma   90.00
#
_symmetry.space_group_name_H-M   'P 1'
#
loop_
_entity.id
_entity.type
_entity.pdbx_description
1 polymer ?
#
loop_
_entity_poly.entity_id
_entity_poly.type
_entity_poly.pdbx_seq_one_letter_code
_entity_poly.pdbx_strand_id
1 'polypeptide(L)'
;MSNIIIRETNRKANSVYAACNAENPENPPKVWKFLIPEEFEAYLGIIISAGVHHSKSKPTADSWKTDAKPLYRATMSLNRFWNISRFTF
;
A
#
# COMPACT_ATOMS: atom_id res chain seq x y z
N MET A 1 -8.56 -16.62 -3.32
CA MET A 1 -9.31 -15.75 -2.40
C MET A 1 -8.85 -14.28 -2.49
N SER A 2 -7.55 -14.01 -2.68
CA SER A 2 -6.97 -12.66 -2.91
C SER A 2 -7.51 -11.90 -4.12
N ASN A 3 -7.94 -12.57 -5.20
CA ASN A 3 -8.41 -11.92 -6.43
C ASN A 3 -9.60 -10.96 -6.24
N ILE A 4 -10.52 -11.25 -5.33
CA ILE A 4 -11.66 -10.36 -5.05
C ILE A 4 -11.15 -9.08 -4.37
N ILE A 5 -10.32 -9.23 -3.33
CA ILE A 5 -9.73 -8.09 -2.61
C ILE A 5 -8.97 -7.20 -3.60
N ILE A 6 -8.07 -7.78 -4.40
CA ILE A 6 -7.28 -7.05 -5.38
C ILE A 6 -8.19 -6.29 -6.36
N ARG A 7 -9.24 -6.94 -6.89
CA ARG A 7 -10.17 -6.31 -7.83
C ARG A 7 -10.91 -5.13 -7.19
N GLU A 8 -11.44 -5.31 -6.00
CA GLU A 8 -12.20 -4.27 -5.29
C GLU A 8 -11.30 -3.11 -4.85
N THR A 9 -10.08 -3.40 -4.38
CA THR A 9 -9.06 -2.40 -4.05
C THR A 9 -8.71 -1.56 -5.27
N ASN A 10 -8.46 -2.19 -6.42
CA ASN A 10 -8.16 -1.49 -7.66
C ASN A 10 -9.35 -0.64 -8.15
N ARG A 11 -10.58 -1.16 -8.04
CA ARG A 11 -11.79 -0.40 -8.38
C ARG A 11 -11.93 0.85 -7.51
N LYS A 12 -11.79 0.71 -6.19
CA LYS A 12 -11.89 1.83 -5.23
C LYS A 12 -10.80 2.86 -5.47
N ALA A 13 -9.55 2.42 -5.64
CA ALA A 13 -8.41 3.32 -5.86
C ALA A 13 -8.58 4.13 -7.16
N ASN A 14 -8.97 3.47 -8.26
CA ASN A 14 -9.23 4.17 -9.52
C ASN A 14 -10.35 5.21 -9.39
N SER A 15 -11.45 4.90 -8.70
CA SER A 15 -12.54 5.85 -8.46
C SER A 15 -12.08 7.09 -7.68
N VAL A 16 -11.27 6.89 -6.64
CA VAL A 16 -10.77 8.00 -5.80
C VAL A 16 -9.77 8.86 -6.57
N TYR A 17 -8.90 8.25 -7.36
CA TYR A 17 -7.92 8.98 -8.17
C TYR A 17 -8.61 9.76 -9.29
N ALA A 18 -9.64 9.18 -9.92
CA ALA A 18 -10.46 9.89 -10.91
C ALA A 18 -11.17 11.12 -10.30
N ALA A 19 -11.79 10.97 -9.13
CA ALA A 19 -12.42 12.09 -8.42
C ALA A 19 -11.40 13.18 -8.05
N CYS A 20 -10.25 12.79 -7.48
CA CYS A 20 -9.19 13.72 -7.08
C CYS A 20 -8.62 14.51 -8.28
N ASN A 21 -8.47 13.86 -9.43
CA ASN A 21 -8.01 14.51 -10.66
C ASN A 21 -9.08 15.45 -11.25
N ALA A 22 -10.37 15.08 -11.16
CA ALA A 22 -11.47 15.93 -11.60
C ALA A 22 -11.61 17.21 -10.75
N GLU A 23 -11.34 17.10 -9.45
CA GLU A 23 -11.35 18.23 -8.51
C GLU A 23 -10.13 19.16 -8.68
N ASN A 24 -9.02 18.68 -9.25
CA ASN A 24 -7.77 19.43 -9.35
C ASN A 24 -7.15 19.33 -10.76
N PRO A 25 -7.78 19.92 -11.79
CA PRO A 25 -7.33 19.78 -13.17
C PRO A 25 -5.99 20.46 -13.48
N GLU A 26 -5.55 21.41 -12.64
CA GLU A 26 -4.27 22.10 -12.79
C GLU A 26 -3.06 21.24 -12.41
N ASN A 27 -3.28 20.17 -11.62
CA ASN A 27 -2.22 19.28 -11.17
C ASN A 27 -1.98 18.14 -12.17
N PRO A 28 -0.75 17.62 -12.26
CA PRO A 28 -0.48 16.41 -13.02
C PRO A 28 -1.41 15.26 -12.58
N PRO A 29 -2.05 14.55 -13.52
CA PRO A 29 -3.02 13.52 -13.18
C PRO A 29 -2.35 12.40 -12.40
N LYS A 30 -2.90 12.09 -11.22
CA LYS A 30 -2.46 10.95 -10.43
C LYS A 30 -3.01 9.68 -11.07
N VAL A 31 -2.14 8.72 -11.33
CA VAL A 31 -2.52 7.42 -11.90
C VAL A 31 -2.31 6.33 -10.85
N TRP A 32 -3.34 5.54 -10.60
CA TRP A 32 -3.23 4.37 -9.74
C TRP A 32 -2.48 3.26 -10.48
N LYS A 33 -1.36 2.80 -9.91
CA LYS A 33 -0.71 1.57 -10.37
C LYS A 33 -1.51 0.37 -9.88
N PHE A 34 -2.00 -0.43 -10.80
CA PHE A 34 -2.81 -1.62 -10.50
C PHE A 34 -2.06 -2.54 -9.53
N LEU A 35 -2.75 -2.94 -8.46
CA LEU A 35 -2.26 -3.93 -7.51
C LEU A 35 -2.31 -5.31 -8.17
N ILE A 36 -1.17 -5.98 -8.22
CA ILE A 36 -1.02 -7.33 -8.77
C ILE A 36 -0.97 -8.38 -7.64
N PRO A 37 -1.29 -9.66 -7.90
CA PRO A 37 -1.28 -10.71 -6.88
C PRO A 37 0.03 -10.81 -6.09
N GLU A 38 1.16 -10.77 -6.76
CA GLU A 38 2.50 -10.90 -6.16
C GLU A 38 2.80 -9.72 -5.22
N GLU A 39 2.38 -8.52 -5.60
CA GLU A 39 2.51 -7.31 -4.79
C GLU A 39 1.60 -7.37 -3.55
N PHE A 40 0.40 -7.94 -3.70
CA PHE A 40 -0.51 -8.15 -2.58
C PHE A 40 0.00 -9.22 -1.60
N GLU A 41 0.61 -10.30 -2.09
CA GLU A 41 1.27 -11.30 -1.25
C GLU A 41 2.47 -10.71 -0.51
N ALA A 42 3.28 -9.89 -1.18
CA ALA A 42 4.36 -9.13 -0.57
C ALA A 42 3.86 -8.19 0.55
N TYR A 43 2.72 -7.52 0.32
CA TYR A 43 2.04 -6.70 1.33
C TYR A 43 1.59 -7.52 2.55
N LEU A 44 0.99 -8.69 2.32
CA LEU A 44 0.60 -9.60 3.40
C LEU A 44 1.81 -10.11 4.19
N GLY A 45 2.91 -10.45 3.50
CA GLY A 45 4.16 -10.86 4.13
C GLY A 45 4.73 -9.80 5.08
N ILE A 46 4.61 -8.53 4.72
CA ILE A 46 4.96 -7.40 5.59
C ILE A 46 4.05 -7.35 6.83
N ILE A 47 2.73 -7.47 6.66
CA ILE A 47 1.79 -7.43 7.79
C ILE A 47 2.05 -8.58 8.77
N ILE A 48 2.27 -9.79 8.24
CA ILE A 48 2.59 -10.97 9.06
C ILE A 48 3.89 -10.72 9.83
N SER A 49 4.93 -10.23 9.15
CA SER A 49 6.23 -9.92 9.78
C SER A 49 6.10 -8.84 10.86
N ALA A 50 5.32 -7.79 10.61
CA ALA A 50 5.04 -6.73 11.58
C ALA A 50 4.27 -7.28 12.81
N GLY A 51 3.32 -8.18 12.58
CA GLY A 51 2.59 -8.88 13.63
C GLY A 51 3.49 -9.72 14.53
N VAL A 52 4.40 -10.49 13.95
CA VAL A 52 5.40 -11.30 14.67
C VAL A 52 6.35 -10.43 15.48
N HIS A 53 6.72 -9.26 14.97
CA HIS A 53 7.62 -8.34 15.66
C HIS A 53 6.95 -7.43 16.69
N HIS A 54 5.66 -7.67 17.01
CA HIS A 54 4.86 -6.86 17.94
C HIS A 54 4.93 -5.35 17.66
N SER A 55 5.17 -4.95 16.41
CA SER A 55 5.36 -3.54 16.05
C SER A 55 4.06 -2.74 15.96
N LYS A 56 2.96 -3.26 16.52
CA LYS A 56 1.62 -2.65 16.49
C LYS A 56 1.57 -1.25 17.11
N SER A 57 2.47 -0.94 18.05
CA SER A 57 2.53 0.37 18.72
C SER A 57 3.51 1.36 18.08
N LYS A 58 4.29 0.93 17.07
CA LYS A 58 5.27 1.80 16.42
C LYS A 58 4.66 2.46 15.18
N PRO A 59 4.96 3.75 14.92
CA PRO A 59 4.67 4.38 13.64
C PRO A 59 5.13 3.49 12.48
N THR A 60 4.28 3.26 11.47
CA THR A 60 4.64 2.43 10.30
C THR A 60 5.96 2.89 9.66
N ALA A 61 6.20 4.21 9.65
CA ALA A 61 7.41 4.81 9.12
C ALA A 61 8.69 4.30 9.81
N ASP A 62 8.63 3.93 11.09
CA ASP A 62 9.79 3.40 11.82
C ASP A 62 10.26 2.06 11.27
N SER A 63 9.38 1.26 10.68
CA SER A 63 9.75 -0.01 10.07
C SER A 63 10.47 0.16 8.73
N TRP A 64 10.41 1.36 8.13
CA TRP A 64 11.06 1.71 6.86
C TRP A 64 12.32 2.58 7.01
N LYS A 65 12.76 2.87 8.24
CA LYS A 65 14.00 3.59 8.48
C LYS A 65 15.22 2.76 8.05
N THR A 66 16.35 3.44 7.83
CA THR A 66 17.59 2.81 7.38
C THR A 66 18.24 1.91 8.42
N ASP A 67 17.99 2.18 9.71
CA ASP A 67 18.40 1.41 10.88
C ASP A 67 17.42 0.27 11.23
N ALA A 68 16.26 0.22 10.56
CA ALA A 68 15.27 -0.85 10.73
C ALA A 68 15.63 -2.11 9.94
N LYS A 69 14.80 -3.15 10.09
CA LYS A 69 14.98 -4.42 9.35
C LYS A 69 14.90 -4.16 7.85
N PRO A 70 15.91 -4.54 7.04
CA PRO A 70 15.94 -4.29 5.60
C PRO A 70 14.77 -4.90 4.84
N LEU A 71 14.11 -5.91 5.40
CA LEU A 71 12.97 -6.62 4.83
C LEU A 71 11.88 -5.65 4.34
N TYR A 72 11.45 -4.69 5.15
CA TYR A 72 10.33 -3.81 4.82
C TYR A 72 10.60 -2.96 3.57
N ARG A 73 11.77 -2.32 3.53
CA ARG A 73 12.20 -1.47 2.41
C ARG A 73 12.56 -2.25 1.15
N ALA A 74 13.05 -3.48 1.30
CA ALA A 74 13.39 -4.35 0.17
C ALA A 74 12.13 -4.88 -0.52
N THR A 75 11.07 -5.13 0.25
CA THR A 75 9.81 -5.68 -0.29
C THR A 75 8.98 -4.64 -1.03
N MET A 76 8.78 -3.44 -0.45
CA MET A 76 8.10 -2.33 -1.14
C MET A 76 8.40 -0.98 -0.49
N SER A 77 8.06 0.12 -1.18
CA SER A 77 8.17 1.46 -0.59
C SER A 77 7.09 1.73 0.45
N LEU A 78 7.39 2.60 1.44
CA LEU A 78 6.43 3.03 2.46
C LEU A 78 5.18 3.67 1.83
N ASN A 79 5.37 4.51 0.81
CA ASN A 79 4.26 5.15 0.09
C ASN A 79 3.35 4.12 -0.57
N ARG A 80 3.90 3.06 -1.16
CA ARG A 80 3.11 1.99 -1.76
C ARG A 80 2.36 1.18 -0.71
N PHE A 81 3.02 0.86 0.40
CA PHE A 81 2.40 0.19 1.54
C PHE A 81 1.19 0.98 2.06
N TRP A 82 1.35 2.28 2.34
CA TRP A 82 0.24 3.14 2.79
C TRP A 82 -0.88 3.26 1.76
N ASN A 83 -0.53 3.39 0.49
CA ASN A 83 -1.51 3.42 -0.60
C ASN A 83 -2.35 2.13 -0.64
N ILE A 84 -1.73 0.95 -0.52
CA ILE A 84 -2.45 -0.32 -0.46
C ILE A 84 -3.31 -0.39 0.80
N SER A 85 -2.76 -0.03 1.97
CA SER A 85 -3.51 -0.03 3.24
C SER A 85 -4.76 0.85 3.18
N ARG A 86 -4.68 2.05 2.59
CA ARG A 86 -5.80 3.00 2.47
C ARG A 86 -7.00 2.48 1.66
N PHE A 87 -6.75 1.59 0.69
CA PHE A 87 -7.79 1.10 -0.22
C PHE A 87 -8.22 -0.34 0.06
N THR A 88 -7.52 -1.04 0.96
CA THR A 88 -7.79 -2.45 1.29
C THR A 88 -8.59 -2.60 2.60
N PHE A 89 -8.37 -1.70 3.57
CA PHE A 89 -9.07 -1.69 4.87
C PHE A 89 -9.68 -0.32 5.13
#